data_AF-A0AAP0DSW9-F1
#
_entry.id   AF-A0AAP0DSW9-F1
#
_cell.length_a   1.000
_cell.length_b   1.000
_cell.length_c   1.000
_cell.angle_alpha   90.00
_cell.angle_beta   90.00
_cell.angle_gamma   90.00
#
_symmetry.space_group_name_H-M   'P 1'
#
loop_
_entity.id
_entity.type
_entity.pdbx_description
1 polymer ?
#
loop_
_entity_poly.entity_id
_entity_poly.type
_entity_poly.pdbx_seq_one_letter_code
_entity_poly.pdbx_strand_id
1 'polypeptide(L)'
;MQELSYMNFSNARLTNVLFSGADLQHAIFWRVVAKSTSFYKAVMFYCYFREANLHGACLAGASLQFSNFEGKSACLMDCSFRGAYLQSAILVKSNLTNANLEGANLETANLTNANL
;
A
#
# COMPACT_ATOMS: atom_id res chain seq x y z
N MET A 1 5.43 19.39 -4.40
CA MET A 1 4.78 18.07 -4.38
C MET A 1 5.14 17.41 -5.70
N GLN A 2 5.70 16.19 -5.67
CA GLN A 2 6.00 15.47 -6.91
C GLN A 2 4.71 14.81 -7.38
N GLU A 3 4.20 15.22 -8.54
CA GLU A 3 2.98 14.69 -9.13
C GLU A 3 3.34 13.41 -9.91
N LEU A 4 2.88 12.28 -9.40
CA LEU A 4 3.12 10.94 -9.94
C LEU A 4 1.80 10.19 -10.13
N SER A 5 0.68 10.91 -10.11
CA SER A 5 -0.66 10.40 -10.34
C SER A 5 -0.73 9.69 -11.69
N TYR A 6 -1.50 8.60 -11.75
CA TYR A 6 -1.69 7.76 -12.93
C TYR A 6 -0.42 7.09 -13.49
N MET A 7 0.75 7.26 -12.87
CA MET A 7 1.97 6.64 -13.34
C MET A 7 1.90 5.11 -13.21
N ASN A 8 2.55 4.44 -14.15
CA ASN A 8 2.66 3.00 -14.15
C ASN A 8 4.05 2.59 -13.65
N PHE A 9 4.11 2.07 -12.42
CA PHE A 9 5.28 1.48 -11.77
C PHE A 9 5.27 -0.05 -11.84
N SER A 10 4.46 -0.65 -12.72
CA SER A 10 4.34 -2.10 -12.78
C SER A 10 5.70 -2.75 -13.06
N ASN A 11 6.04 -3.78 -12.28
CA ASN A 11 7.33 -4.48 -12.32
C ASN A 11 8.55 -3.61 -11.98
N ALA A 12 8.38 -2.36 -11.57
CA ALA A 12 9.48 -1.49 -11.17
C ALA A 12 10.13 -2.00 -9.87
N ARG A 13 11.42 -1.70 -9.70
CA ARG A 13 12.14 -1.89 -8.44
C ARG A 13 12.26 -0.54 -7.77
N LEU A 14 11.49 -0.34 -6.70
CA LEU A 14 11.41 0.90 -5.92
C LEU A 14 11.91 0.70 -4.48
N THR A 15 12.74 -0.31 -4.26
CA THR A 15 13.29 -0.62 -2.93
C THR A 15 14.03 0.60 -2.35
N ASN A 16 13.71 0.96 -1.10
CA ASN A 16 14.25 2.13 -0.40
C ASN A 16 13.98 3.49 -1.06
N VAL A 17 13.02 3.60 -1.98
CA VAL A 17 12.63 4.89 -2.57
C VAL A 17 11.79 5.71 -1.57
N LEU A 18 11.91 7.03 -1.66
CA LEU A 18 11.19 7.98 -0.80
C LEU A 18 10.06 8.66 -1.61
N PHE A 19 8.82 8.25 -1.34
CA PHE A 19 7.59 8.87 -1.83
C PHE A 19 6.81 9.60 -0.71
N SER A 20 7.49 10.00 0.36
CA SER A 20 6.84 10.67 1.49
C SER A 20 6.10 11.93 1.04
N GLY A 21 4.79 11.99 1.26
CA GLY A 21 3.93 13.10 0.84
C GLY A 21 3.77 13.25 -0.68
N ALA A 22 4.19 12.25 -1.48
CA ALA A 22 3.99 12.27 -2.93
C ALA A 22 2.51 12.10 -3.28
N ASP A 23 2.13 12.66 -4.42
CA ASP A 23 0.83 12.40 -5.03
C ASP A 23 0.96 11.22 -6.01
N LEU A 24 0.36 10.09 -5.66
CA LEU A 24 0.40 8.82 -6.38
C LEU A 24 -1.01 8.33 -6.72
N GLN A 25 -2.02 9.20 -6.68
CA GLN A 25 -3.40 8.81 -6.94
C GLN A 25 -3.52 8.04 -8.25
N HIS A 26 -4.33 6.98 -8.26
CA HIS A 26 -4.54 6.12 -9.44
C HIS A 26 -3.28 5.45 -10.01
N ALA A 27 -2.12 5.51 -9.32
CA ALA A 27 -0.91 4.88 -9.81
C ALA A 27 -1.01 3.35 -9.79
N ILE A 28 -0.33 2.73 -10.76
CA ILE A 28 -0.35 1.28 -10.94
C ILE A 28 0.97 0.72 -10.43
N PHE A 29 0.88 -0.17 -9.44
CA PHE A 29 2.00 -0.82 -8.76
C PHE A 29 1.96 -2.35 -8.91
N TRP A 30 1.36 -2.86 -9.99
CA TRP A 30 1.28 -4.30 -10.21
C TRP A 30 2.66 -4.94 -10.20
N ARG A 31 2.85 -5.99 -9.40
CA ARG A 31 4.14 -6.71 -9.29
C ARG A 31 5.34 -5.82 -8.96
N VAL A 32 5.12 -4.63 -8.38
CA VAL A 32 6.22 -3.76 -7.97
C VAL A 32 7.03 -4.42 -6.85
N VAL A 33 8.33 -4.17 -6.83
CA VAL A 33 9.19 -4.48 -5.68
C VAL A 33 9.52 -3.18 -4.95
N ALA A 34 8.68 -2.84 -3.97
CA ALA A 34 8.74 -1.62 -3.16
C ALA A 34 9.00 -1.94 -1.68
N LYS A 35 9.97 -2.83 -1.45
CA LYS A 35 10.43 -3.20 -0.11
C LYS A 35 11.06 -2.00 0.58
N SER A 36 10.72 -1.79 1.85
CA SER A 36 11.27 -0.69 2.67
C SER A 36 11.13 0.70 2.03
N THR A 37 10.19 0.85 1.09
CA THR A 37 9.84 2.13 0.46
C THR A 37 9.06 2.98 1.45
N SER A 38 9.31 4.28 1.47
CA SER A 38 8.53 5.22 2.28
C SER A 38 7.39 5.81 1.45
N PHE A 39 6.17 5.48 1.83
CA PHE A 39 4.93 6.12 1.40
C PHE A 39 4.33 6.98 2.53
N TYR A 40 5.15 7.40 3.50
CA TYR A 40 4.70 8.17 4.66
C TYR A 40 3.88 9.40 4.23
N LYS A 41 2.63 9.48 4.69
CA LYS A 41 1.67 10.55 4.33
C LYS A 41 1.46 10.76 2.81
N ALA A 42 1.77 9.77 1.97
CA ALA A 42 1.52 9.86 0.54
C ALA A 42 0.01 9.82 0.25
N VAL A 43 -0.39 10.46 -0.85
CA VAL A 43 -1.76 10.43 -1.36
C VAL A 43 -1.85 9.30 -2.38
N MET A 44 -2.59 8.24 -2.06
CA MET A 44 -2.51 6.97 -2.78
C MET A 44 -3.87 6.32 -3.00
N PHE A 45 -4.96 7.07 -2.96
CA PHE A 45 -6.29 6.50 -3.18
C PHE A 45 -6.44 5.99 -4.63
N TYR A 46 -7.26 4.95 -4.80
CA TYR A 46 -7.43 4.22 -6.06
C TYR A 46 -6.15 3.62 -6.67
N CYS A 47 -5.11 3.33 -5.87
CA CYS A 47 -3.92 2.65 -6.37
C CYS A 47 -4.14 1.15 -6.58
N TYR A 48 -3.32 0.53 -7.44
CA TYR A 48 -3.39 -0.90 -7.71
C TYR A 48 -2.09 -1.64 -7.37
N PHE A 49 -2.12 -2.47 -6.32
CA PHE A 49 -0.99 -3.22 -5.76
C PHE A 49 -1.08 -4.73 -5.98
N ARG A 50 -1.81 -5.19 -7.01
CA ARG A 50 -1.91 -6.63 -7.29
C ARG A 50 -0.53 -7.27 -7.42
N GLU A 51 -0.29 -8.31 -6.63
CA GLU A 51 0.99 -9.05 -6.56
C GLU A 51 2.22 -8.19 -6.18
N ALA A 52 2.01 -7.02 -5.56
CA ALA A 52 3.10 -6.16 -5.11
C ALA A 52 3.86 -6.76 -3.91
N ASN A 53 5.16 -6.48 -3.84
CA ASN A 53 5.96 -6.74 -2.66
C ASN A 53 6.33 -5.43 -1.97
N LEU A 54 5.65 -5.16 -0.86
CA LEU A 54 5.83 -3.97 -0.02
C LEU A 54 6.47 -4.32 1.32
N HIS A 55 7.10 -5.49 1.46
CA HIS A 55 7.66 -5.95 2.75
C HIS A 55 8.47 -4.85 3.46
N GLY A 56 8.12 -4.56 4.71
CA GLY A 56 8.76 -3.54 5.52
C GLY A 56 8.54 -2.09 5.06
N ALA A 57 7.61 -1.83 4.14
CA ALA A 57 7.32 -0.47 3.68
C ALA A 57 6.64 0.37 4.77
N CYS A 58 6.89 1.68 4.73
CA CYS A 58 6.24 2.63 5.62
C CYS A 58 5.06 3.29 4.89
N LEU A 59 3.83 2.96 5.29
CA LEU A 59 2.59 3.57 4.82
C LEU A 59 1.89 4.38 5.93
N ALA A 60 2.62 4.77 6.97
CA ALA A 60 2.05 5.50 8.10
C ALA A 60 1.45 6.83 7.65
N GLY A 61 0.20 7.07 8.04
CA GLY A 61 -0.58 8.25 7.64
C GLY A 61 -0.90 8.36 6.15
N ALA A 62 -0.64 7.33 5.34
CA ALA A 62 -0.95 7.35 3.91
C ALA A 62 -2.48 7.27 3.65
N SER A 63 -2.92 7.91 2.58
CA SER A 63 -4.31 7.86 2.10
C SER A 63 -4.47 6.74 1.09
N LEU A 64 -4.97 5.58 1.51
CA LEU A 64 -5.07 4.33 0.72
C LEU A 64 -6.53 3.95 0.43
N GLN A 65 -7.48 4.87 0.58
CA GLN A 65 -8.90 4.60 0.36
C GLN A 65 -9.12 4.00 -1.03
N PHE A 66 -9.99 2.99 -1.11
CA PHE A 66 -10.34 2.29 -2.35
C PHE A 66 -9.17 1.62 -3.09
N SER A 67 -7.98 1.55 -2.47
CA SER A 67 -6.82 0.91 -3.11
C SER A 67 -6.97 -0.60 -3.10
N ASN A 68 -6.45 -1.22 -4.16
CA ASN A 68 -6.57 -2.65 -4.37
C ASN A 68 -5.23 -3.36 -4.14
N PHE A 69 -5.13 -4.07 -3.02
CA PHE A 69 -4.03 -4.98 -2.66
C PHE A 69 -4.38 -6.45 -2.90
N GLU A 70 -5.47 -6.74 -3.61
CA GLU A 70 -5.87 -8.10 -3.95
C GLU A 70 -4.80 -8.79 -4.80
N GLY A 71 -4.43 -9.98 -4.38
CA GLY A 71 -3.62 -10.89 -5.18
C GLY A 71 -3.31 -12.13 -4.37
N LYS A 72 -2.91 -13.21 -5.03
CA LYS A 72 -2.48 -14.44 -4.34
C LYS A 72 -1.27 -14.24 -3.40
N SER A 73 -0.60 -13.07 -3.45
CA SER A 73 0.67 -12.85 -2.76
C SER A 73 1.03 -11.37 -2.52
N ALA A 74 0.08 -10.44 -2.38
CA ALA A 74 0.48 -9.08 -1.97
C ALA A 74 1.18 -9.17 -0.61
N CYS A 75 2.47 -8.85 -0.59
CA CYS A 75 3.33 -9.02 0.57
C CYS A 75 3.39 -7.69 1.33
N LEU A 76 2.63 -7.63 2.43
CA LEU A 76 2.53 -6.49 3.34
C LEU A 76 3.14 -6.82 4.72
N MET A 77 3.97 -7.87 4.79
CA MET A 77 4.64 -8.29 6.02
C MET A 77 5.53 -7.18 6.56
N ASP A 78 5.49 -6.99 7.88
CA ASP A 78 6.27 -5.98 8.60
C ASP A 78 6.05 -4.52 8.13
N CYS A 79 4.97 -4.26 7.38
CA CYS A 79 4.61 -2.91 6.97
C CYS A 79 4.10 -2.08 8.16
N SER A 80 4.35 -0.77 8.12
CA SER A 80 3.69 0.17 9.04
C SER A 80 2.53 0.88 8.35
N PHE A 81 1.31 0.60 8.79
CA PHE A 81 0.08 1.31 8.40
C PHE A 81 -0.42 2.22 9.53
N ARG A 82 0.44 2.60 10.49
CA ARG A 82 0.05 3.39 11.66
C ARG A 82 -0.66 4.69 11.22
N GLY A 83 -1.90 4.88 11.67
CA GLY A 83 -2.72 6.04 11.31
C GLY A 83 -3.10 6.14 9.82
N ALA A 84 -2.95 5.09 9.02
CA ALA A 84 -3.29 5.09 7.60
C ALA A 84 -4.80 5.06 7.36
N TYR A 85 -5.23 5.58 6.22
CA TYR A 85 -6.64 5.59 5.80
C TYR A 85 -6.88 4.48 4.77
N LEU A 86 -7.42 3.36 5.22
CA LEU A 86 -7.66 2.15 4.42
C LEU A 86 -9.16 1.92 4.15
N GLN A 87 -10.00 2.95 4.27
CA GLN A 87 -11.43 2.79 4.09
C GLN A 87 -11.75 2.25 2.69
N SER A 88 -12.60 1.22 2.66
CA SER A 88 -12.97 0.51 1.43
C SER A 88 -11.79 -0.08 0.63
N ALA A 89 -10.60 -0.22 1.23
CA ALA A 89 -9.46 -0.88 0.60
C ALA A 89 -9.72 -2.38 0.45
N ILE A 90 -9.21 -2.97 -0.63
CA ILE A 90 -9.33 -4.40 -0.90
C ILE A 90 -8.02 -5.06 -0.50
N LEU A 91 -8.02 -5.83 0.59
CA LEU A 91 -6.86 -6.53 1.16
C LEU A 91 -7.03 -8.06 1.08
N VAL A 92 -7.91 -8.53 0.20
CA VAL A 92 -8.28 -9.94 0.04
C VAL A 92 -7.04 -10.80 -0.23
N LYS A 93 -6.83 -11.83 0.59
CA LYS A 93 -5.68 -12.76 0.53
C LYS A 93 -4.29 -12.11 0.67
N SER A 94 -4.22 -10.87 1.15
CA SER A 94 -2.94 -10.21 1.44
C SER A 94 -2.28 -10.81 2.69
N ASN A 95 -0.94 -10.78 2.72
CA ASN A 95 -0.17 -11.17 3.89
C ASN A 95 0.30 -9.95 4.67
N LEU A 96 -0.35 -9.69 5.80
CA LEU A 96 -0.11 -8.59 6.75
C LEU A 96 0.60 -9.07 8.03
N THR A 97 1.24 -10.25 8.04
CA THR A 97 1.95 -10.74 9.23
C THR A 97 2.90 -9.68 9.78
N ASN A 98 2.79 -9.39 11.07
CA ASN A 98 3.54 -8.36 11.81
C ASN A 98 3.30 -6.91 11.34
N ALA A 99 2.29 -6.65 10.50
CA ALA A 99 1.99 -5.29 10.08
C ALA A 99 1.45 -4.45 11.26
N ASN A 100 1.96 -3.23 11.41
CA ASN A 100 1.47 -2.30 12.42
C ASN A 100 0.25 -1.54 11.89
N LEU A 101 -0.95 -1.87 12.38
CA LEU A 101 -2.22 -1.24 12.03
C LEU A 101 -2.73 -0.26 13.12
N GLU A 102 -1.89 0.14 14.09
CA GLU A 102 -2.28 1.03 15.18
C GLU A 102 -2.89 2.34 14.65
N GLY A 103 -4.15 2.62 15.01
CA GLY A 103 -4.86 3.81 14.59
C GLY A 103 -5.22 3.87 13.09
N ALA A 104 -5.00 2.80 12.32
CA ALA A 104 -5.43 2.73 10.93
C ALA A 104 -6.98 2.69 10.85
N ASN A 105 -7.57 3.44 9.91
CA ASN A 105 -8.99 3.36 9.64
C ASN A 105 -9.28 2.29 8.57
N LEU A 106 -9.84 1.15 8.99
CA LEU A 106 -10.22 0.02 8.15
C LEU A 106 -11.72 -0.06 7.87
N GLU A 107 -12.47 1.02 8.10
CA GLU A 107 -13.92 1.05 7.85
C GLU A 107 -14.25 0.56 6.43
N THR A 108 -15.11 -0.45 6.32
CA THR A 108 -15.49 -1.13 5.06
C THR A 108 -14.36 -1.79 4.26
N ALA A 109 -13.14 -1.91 4.82
CA ALA A 109 -12.05 -2.62 4.14
C ALA A 109 -12.37 -4.12 4.01
N ASN A 110 -12.06 -4.69 2.84
CA ASN A 110 -12.26 -6.11 2.59
C ASN A 110 -10.99 -6.91 2.94
N LEU A 111 -10.98 -7.51 4.13
CA LEU A 111 -9.91 -8.35 4.67
C LEU A 111 -10.16 -9.86 4.46
N THR A 112 -11.05 -10.25 3.56
CA THR A 112 -11.40 -11.67 3.36
C THR A 112 -10.15 -12.51 3.06
N ASN A 113 -9.88 -13.51 3.90
CA ASN A 113 -8.68 -14.36 3.84
C ASN A 113 -7.34 -13.62 3.95
N ALA A 114 -7.29 -12.40 4.49
CA ALA A 114 -6.03 -11.75 4.82
C ALA A 114 -5.37 -12.44 6.02
N ASN A 115 -4.04 -12.55 6.00
CA ASN A 115 -3.26 -13.10 7.11
C ASN A 115 -2.73 -11.94 7.97
N LEU A 116 -3.19 -11.81 9.21
CA LEU A 116 -2.84 -10.73 10.15
C LEU A 116 -1.80 -11.21 11.18
#